data_AF-A0A2R6L8D5-F1
#
_entry.id   AF-A0A2R6L8D5-F1
#
_cell.length_a   1.000
_cell.length_b   1.000
_cell.length_c   1.000
_cell.angle_alpha   90.00
_cell.angle_beta   90.00
_cell.angle_gamma   90.00
#
_symmetry.space_group_name_H-M   'P 1'
#
loop_
_entity.id
_entity.type
_entity.pdbx_description
1 polymer ?
#
loop_
_entity_poly.entity_id
_entity_poly.type
_entity_poly.pdbx_seq_one_letter_code
_entity_poly.pdbx_strand_id
1 'polypeptide(L)' 'MTRVEITDEVVRQLREVLDADRLDDEHNYMGARFAAMDLGHDELAEFVRAADAATYHEALERAKRLESME' A
#
# COMPACT_ATOMS: atom_id res chain seq x y z
N MET A 1 -11.95 3.30 -15.99
CA MET A 1 -11.19 3.21 -14.73
C MET A 1 -9.79 2.80 -15.09
N THR A 2 -8.84 3.71 -14.90
CA THR A 2 -7.43 3.51 -15.27
C THR A 2 -6.84 2.58 -14.24
N ARG A 3 -6.61 1.31 -14.63
CA ARG A 3 -6.03 0.32 -13.73
C ARG A 3 -4.57 0.71 -13.51
N VAL A 4 -4.27 1.28 -12.35
CA VAL A 4 -2.90 1.66 -11.96
C VAL A 4 -2.09 0.37 -11.78
N GLU A 5 -0.87 0.37 -12.29
CA GLU A 5 0.04 -0.77 -12.15
C GLU A 5 0.47 -0.93 -10.70
N ILE A 6 0.48 -2.16 -10.20
CA ILE A 6 1.00 -2.50 -8.88
C ILE A 6 2.45 -2.93 -9.08
N THR A 7 3.38 -2.03 -8.77
CA THR A 7 4.82 -2.29 -8.86
C THR A 7 5.32 -3.04 -7.64
N ASP A 8 6.45 -3.73 -7.76
CA ASP A 8 7.15 -4.34 -6.61
C ASP A 8 7.51 -3.29 -5.55
N GLU A 9 7.79 -2.05 -5.96
CA GLU A 9 8.10 -0.95 -5.05
C GLU A 9 6.87 -0.50 -4.25
N VAL A 10 5.69 -0.38 -4.88
CA VAL A 10 4.41 -0.15 -4.16
C VAL A 10 4.17 -1.24 -3.14
N VAL A 11 4.40 -2.50 -3.50
CA VAL A 11 4.20 -3.64 -2.59
C VAL A 11 5.21 -3.59 -1.43
N ARG A 12 6.47 -3.28 -1.70
CA ARG A 12 7.52 -3.13 -0.68
C ARG A 12 7.20 -1.99 0.29
N GLN A 13 6.85 -0.81 -0.21
CA GLN A 13 6.49 0.35 0.60
C GLN A 13 5.21 0.11 1.41
N LEU A 14 4.22 -0.59 0.83
CA LEU A 14 3.00 -0.95 1.55
C LEU A 14 3.29 -1.89 2.72
N ARG A 15 4.24 -2.81 2.54
CA ARG A 15 4.73 -3.66 3.62
C ARG A 15 5.42 -2.85 4.73
N GLU A 16 6.30 -1.91 4.38
CA GLU A 16 6.94 -1.04 5.38
C GLU A 16 5.89 -0.25 6.19
N VAL A 17 4.82 0.20 5.55
CA VAL A 17 3.68 0.84 6.23
C VAL A 17 2.95 -0.12 7.19
N LEU A 18 2.73 -1.37 6.78
CA LEU A 18 2.09 -2.39 7.63
C LEU A 18 2.98 -2.76 8.83
N ASP A 19 4.28 -2.96 8.62
CA ASP A 19 5.25 -3.30 9.66
C ASP A 19 5.42 -2.17 10.68
N ALA A 20 5.29 -0.91 10.24
CA ALA A 20 5.35 0.25 11.11
C ALA A 20 4.14 0.41 12.05
N ASP A 21 3.11 -0.46 11.94
CA ASP A 21 1.88 -0.44 12.73
C ASP A 21 1.22 0.96 12.76
N ARG A 22 1.35 1.71 11.65
CA ARG A 22 0.83 3.09 11.52
C ARG A 22 -0.62 3.14 11.04
N LEU A 23 -1.18 1.99 10.71
CA LEU A 23 -2.53 1.83 10.19
C LEU A 23 -3.45 1.28 11.28
N ASP A 24 -4.49 2.05 11.61
CA ASP A 24 -5.57 1.59 12.50
C ASP A 24 -6.37 0.45 11.85
N ASP A 25 -6.55 0.53 10.53
CA ASP A 25 -7.16 -0.50 9.69
C ASP A 25 -6.43 -0.56 8.34
N GLU A 26 -6.01 -1.75 7.93
CA GLU A 26 -5.26 -2.00 6.69
C GLU A 26 -6.06 -1.71 5.40
N HIS A 27 -7.39 -1.77 5.46
CA HIS A 27 -8.27 -1.45 4.34
C HIS A 27 -8.53 0.05 4.23
N ASN A 28 -8.10 0.84 5.21
CA ASN A 28 -8.18 2.29 5.17
C ASN A 28 -7.10 2.86 4.24
N TYR A 29 -7.39 2.86 2.93
CA TYR A 29 -6.53 3.44 1.90
C TYR A 29 -6.21 4.92 2.16
N MET A 30 -7.12 5.69 2.78
CA MET A 30 -6.78 7.06 3.18
C MET A 30 -5.70 7.09 4.26
N GLY A 31 -5.80 6.22 5.28
CA GLY A 31 -4.76 6.03 6.30
C GLY A 31 -3.43 5.58 5.68
N ALA A 32 -3.47 4.64 4.73
CA ALA A 32 -2.27 4.12 4.07
C ALA A 32 -1.54 5.20 3.28
N ARG A 33 -2.29 6.09 2.63
CA ARG A 33 -1.72 7.25 1.95
C ARG A 33 -1.02 8.21 2.92
N PHE A 34 -1.59 8.46 4.09
CA PHE A 34 -0.97 9.32 5.10
C PHE A 34 0.30 8.69 5.68
N ALA A 35 0.25 7.40 6.01
CA ALA A 35 1.42 6.66 6.49
C ALA A 35 2.52 6.62 5.43
N ALA A 36 2.16 6.42 4.15
CA ALA A 36 3.10 6.50 3.04
C ALA A 36 3.80 7.86 2.95
N MET A 37 3.04 8.96 3.06
CA MET A 37 3.63 10.31 3.05
C MET A 37 4.53 10.57 4.27
N ASP A 38 4.16 10.06 5.45
CA ASP A 38 4.97 10.19 6.68
C ASP A 38 6.32 9.46 6.59
N LEU A 39 6.33 8.30 5.93
CA LEU A 39 7.52 7.48 5.71
C LEU A 39 8.34 7.89 4.48
N GLY A 40 7.87 8.87 3.67
CA GLY A 40 8.54 9.29 2.44
C GLY A 40 8.37 8.31 1.27
N HIS A 41 7.30 7.54 1.27
CA HIS A 41 6.92 6.59 0.22
C HIS A 41 6.03 7.28 -0.83
N ASP A 42 6.64 8.14 -1.66
CA ASP A 42 5.92 8.94 -2.67
C ASP A 42 5.19 8.07 -3.71
N GLU A 43 5.79 6.94 -4.12
CA GLU A 43 5.20 6.04 -5.12
C GLU A 43 3.94 5.36 -4.57
N LEU A 44 3.96 4.89 -3.32
CA LEU A 44 2.78 4.37 -2.65
C LEU A 44 1.71 5.45 -2.46
N ALA A 45 2.10 6.67 -2.07
CA ALA A 45 1.15 7.75 -1.87
C ALA A 45 0.44 8.16 -3.19
N GLU A 46 1.16 8.15 -4.31
CA GLU A 46 0.61 8.39 -5.65
C GLU A 46 -0.25 7.21 -6.11
N PHE A 47 0.21 5.98 -5.91
CA PHE A 47 -0.56 4.77 -6.20
C PHE A 47 -1.91 4.78 -5.49
N VAL A 48 -1.92 4.99 -4.16
CA VAL A 48 -3.15 4.99 -3.37
C VAL A 48 -4.10 6.13 -3.78
N ARG A 49 -3.57 7.27 -4.25
CA ARG A 49 -4.37 8.37 -4.77
C ARG A 49 -5.06 8.02 -6.09
N ALA A 50 -4.39 7.25 -6.95
CA ALA A 50 -4.87 6.93 -8.29
C ALA A 50 -5.63 5.60 -8.38
N ALA A 51 -5.36 4.68 -7.47
CA ALA A 51 -5.93 3.34 -7.44
C ALA A 51 -7.37 3.34 -6.92
N ASP A 52 -8.23 2.52 -7.54
CA ASP A 52 -9.52 2.16 -6.99
C ASP A 52 -9.35 1.19 -5.80
N ALA A 53 -10.39 1.06 -4.96
CA ALA A 53 -10.36 0.21 -3.77
C ALA A 53 -9.97 -1.25 -4.06
N ALA A 54 -10.40 -1.80 -5.20
CA ALA A 54 -10.04 -3.16 -5.62
C ALA A 54 -8.54 -3.29 -5.95
N THR A 55 -7.95 -2.28 -6.59
CA THR A 55 -6.51 -2.27 -6.92
C THR A 55 -5.66 -2.12 -5.67
N TYR A 56 -6.09 -1.28 -4.72
CA TYR A 56 -5.45 -1.18 -3.42
C TYR A 56 -5.50 -2.51 -2.64
N HIS A 57 -6.65 -3.17 -2.63
CA HIS A 57 -6.80 -4.48 -1.98
C HIS A 57 -5.88 -5.54 -2.59
N GLU A 58 -5.74 -5.60 -3.91
CA GLU A 58 -4.82 -6.53 -4.58
C GLU A 58 -3.35 -6.27 -4.18
N ALA A 59 -2.96 -4.99 -4.05
CA ALA A 59 -1.62 -4.63 -3.58
C ALA A 59 -1.40 -5.05 -2.11
N LEU A 60 -2.41 -4.86 -1.27
CA LEU A 60 -2.40 -5.27 0.14
C LEU A 60 -2.23 -6.79 0.28
N GLU A 61 -2.98 -7.57 -0.50
CA GLU A 61 -2.85 -9.03 -0.50
C GLU A 61 -1.47 -9.48 -0.99
N ARG A 62 -0.87 -8.80 -1.98
CA ARG A 62 0.51 -9.07 -2.40
C ARG A 62 1.51 -8.79 -1.27
N ALA A 63 1.39 -7.65 -0.60
CA ALA A 63 2.28 -7.26 0.50
C ALA A 63 2.22 -8.27 1.66
N LYS A 64 1.01 -8.72 2.02
CA LYS A 64 0.79 -9.75 3.04
C LYS A 64 1.32 -11.12 2.66
N ARG A 65 1.20 -11.51 1.38
CA ARG A 65 1.72 -12.81 0.92
C ARG A 65 3.24 -12.88 1.05
N LEU A 66 3.95 -11.76 0.84
CA LEU A 66 5.40 -11.70 1.00
C LEU A 66 5.83 -11.93 2.46
N GLU A 67 5.06 -11.47 3.45
CA GLU A 67 5.32 -11.72 4.88
C GLU A 67 5.29 -13.22 5.21
N SER A 68 4.37 -13.98 4.60
CA SER A 68 4.21 -15.41 4.89
C SER A 68 5.31 -16.30 4.28
N MET A 69 6.24 -15.74 3.50
CA MET A 69 7.36 -16.47 2.88
C MET A 69 8.71 -16.25 3.57
N GLU A 70 8.76 -15.49 4.66
CA GLU A 70 9.97 -15.26 5.49
C GLU A 70 10.01 -16.05 6.80
#